data_AF-A0A1F5JT48-F1
#
_entry.id   AF-A0A1F5JT48-F1
#
_cell.length_a   1.000
_cell.length_b   1.000
_cell.length_c   1.000
_cell.angle_alpha   90.00
_cell.angle_beta   90.00
_cell.angle_gamma   90.00
#
_symmetry.space_group_name_H-M   'P 1'
#
loop_
_entity.id
_entity.type
_entity.pdbx_description
1 polymer ?
#
loop_
_entity_poly.entity_id
_entity_poly.type
_entity_poly.pdbx_seq_one_letter_code
_entity_poly.pdbx_strand_id
1 'polypeptide(L)'
;MAKILKTKNNNTETLKAWIRKNGAWNNSHTIFVCITCKKSFSGSPSEEAKFCSRKCYYQSIEQQTGENARNWKGGRSTNNKCIDCKKGISFASKRCKKCAVKLMPHMFIKNRPWLRTKEVIKKALRRRLPSSLEVRFQEIIDKYQLPYKFVGNGEFLIERKNPDFININGEKKAIEVYARIHKEKMRNMSIEDWKKQRQEIFAKYGWEIIFFDEVELNNEDSVLTVLKGGYYNS
;
A
#
# COMPACT_ATOMS: atom_id res chain seq x y z
N MET A 1 6.45 56.44 13.43
CA MET A 1 6.84 55.02 13.32
C MET A 1 5.64 54.20 12.84
N ALA A 2 5.59 53.84 11.56
CA ALA A 2 4.46 53.11 10.98
C ALA A 2 4.61 51.60 11.22
N LYS A 3 3.61 51.00 11.88
CA LYS A 3 3.53 49.54 12.10
C LYS A 3 2.98 48.86 10.84
N ILE A 4 3.80 48.01 10.22
CA ILE A 4 3.39 47.13 9.12
C ILE A 4 2.72 45.89 9.73
N LEU A 5 1.40 45.78 9.57
CA LEU A 5 0.65 44.57 9.90
C LEU A 5 0.79 43.56 8.76
N LYS A 6 1.37 42.39 9.06
CA LYS A 6 1.46 41.24 8.14
C LYS A 6 0.22 40.36 8.31
N THR A 7 -0.72 40.42 7.37
CA THR A 7 -1.81 39.46 7.26
C THR A 7 -1.32 38.17 6.59
N LYS A 8 -1.49 37.04 7.27
CA LYS A 8 -1.18 35.70 6.73
C LYS A 8 -2.31 35.27 5.80
N ASN A 9 -2.00 35.06 4.52
CA ASN A 9 -2.93 34.57 3.51
C ASN A 9 -3.12 33.05 3.63
N ASN A 10 -4.29 32.62 4.10
CA ASN A 10 -4.73 31.22 4.16
C ASN A 10 -5.34 30.70 2.84
N ASN A 11 -5.03 31.33 1.69
CA ASN A 11 -5.77 31.14 0.43
C ASN A 11 -5.03 30.29 -0.63
N THR A 12 -3.94 29.62 -0.27
CA THR A 12 -3.12 28.88 -1.24
C THR A 12 -3.65 27.49 -1.60
N GLU A 13 -4.47 26.85 -0.75
CA GLU A 13 -5.02 25.52 -1.06
C GLU A 13 -6.27 25.57 -1.94
N THR A 14 -7.14 26.55 -1.72
CA THR A 14 -8.35 26.82 -2.53
C THR A 14 -8.00 27.25 -3.95
N LEU A 15 -6.95 28.06 -4.15
CA LEU A 15 -6.48 28.46 -5.47
C LEU A 15 -5.95 27.26 -6.29
N LYS A 16 -5.22 26.34 -5.65
CA LYS A 16 -4.72 25.11 -6.30
C LYS A 16 -5.85 24.16 -6.68
N ALA A 17 -6.88 24.04 -5.84
CA ALA A 17 -8.06 23.23 -6.11
C ALA A 17 -8.91 23.80 -7.26
N TRP A 18 -9.05 25.13 -7.32
CA TRP A 18 -9.77 25.81 -8.41
C TRP A 18 -9.03 25.72 -9.75
N ILE A 19 -7.69 25.88 -9.77
CA ILE A 19 -6.86 25.68 -10.97
C ILE A 19 -6.97 24.24 -11.49
N ARG A 20 -7.05 23.22 -10.62
CA ARG A 20 -7.26 21.83 -11.07
C ARG A 20 -8.63 21.59 -11.68
N LYS A 21 -9.66 22.33 -11.24
CA LYS A 21 -11.06 22.08 -11.64
C LYS A 21 -11.46 22.89 -12.88
N ASN A 22 -10.85 24.06 -13.09
CA ASN A 22 -11.24 25.01 -14.13
C ASN A 22 -10.07 25.52 -14.99
N GLY A 23 -8.83 25.13 -14.69
CA GLY A 23 -7.70 25.43 -15.55
C GLY A 23 -7.82 24.61 -16.82
N ALA A 24 -8.20 25.26 -17.93
CA ALA A 24 -7.86 24.77 -19.24
C ALA A 24 -6.39 24.35 -19.17
N TRP A 25 -6.09 23.10 -19.53
CA TRP A 25 -4.72 22.65 -19.73
C TRP A 25 -4.17 23.45 -20.90
N ASN A 26 -3.72 24.67 -20.60
CA ASN A 26 -2.93 25.43 -21.53
C ASN A 26 -1.69 24.55 -21.71
N ASN A 27 -1.55 23.98 -22.91
CA ASN A 27 -0.36 23.27 -23.38
C ASN A 27 0.85 24.22 -23.45
N SER A 28 1.07 25.03 -22.42
CA SER A 28 2.23 25.89 -22.28
C SER A 28 3.40 24.96 -22.02
N HIS A 29 4.08 24.60 -23.10
CA HIS A 29 5.36 23.94 -23.03
C HIS A 29 6.29 24.76 -22.14
N THR A 30 6.88 24.11 -21.14
CA THR A 30 7.97 24.72 -20.37
C THR A 30 9.25 24.57 -21.17
N ILE A 31 10.06 25.64 -21.25
CA ILE A 31 11.37 25.60 -21.88
C ILE A 31 12.39 25.14 -20.84
N PHE A 32 13.03 24.02 -21.12
CA PHE A 32 14.11 23.44 -20.31
C PHE A 32 15.45 23.62 -21.02
N VAL A 33 16.55 23.60 -20.26
CA VAL A 33 17.92 23.61 -20.79
C VAL A 33 18.55 22.24 -20.55
N CYS A 34 18.97 21.58 -21.62
CA CYS A 34 19.59 20.25 -21.53
C CYS A 34 20.90 20.33 -20.73
N ILE A 35 21.05 19.49 -19.70
CA ILE A 35 22.24 19.51 -18.85
C ILE A 35 23.50 19.12 -19.63
N THR A 36 23.37 18.22 -20.62
CA THR A 36 24.49 17.68 -21.41
C THR A 36 24.94 18.62 -22.52
N CYS A 37 24.04 19.05 -23.41
CA CYS A 37 24.40 19.82 -24.61
C CYS A 37 24.04 21.32 -24.53
N LYS A 38 23.43 21.77 -23.41
CA LYS A 38 23.02 23.15 -23.15
C LYS A 38 21.98 23.74 -24.12
N LYS A 39 21.41 22.95 -25.03
CA LYS A 39 20.32 23.38 -25.91
C LYS A 39 19.00 23.51 -25.14
N SER A 40 18.24 24.55 -25.46
CA SER A 40 16.87 24.71 -24.98
C SER A 40 15.91 23.77 -25.72
N PHE A 41 14.93 23.22 -25.02
CA PHE A 41 13.89 22.36 -25.60
C PHE A 41 12.56 22.49 -24.82
N SER A 42 11.44 22.23 -25.49
CA SER A 42 10.11 22.26 -24.88
C SER A 42 9.70 20.90 -24.32
N GLY A 43 9.02 20.89 -23.17
CA GLY A 43 8.44 19.69 -22.57
C GLY A 43 7.16 20.01 -21.78
N SER A 44 6.46 18.97 -21.33
CA SER A 44 5.30 19.17 -20.44
C SER A 44 5.76 19.76 -19.11
N PRO A 45 5.05 20.73 -18.51
CA PRO A 45 5.38 21.24 -17.17
C PRO A 45 5.44 20.17 -16.07
N SER A 46 4.73 19.04 -16.26
CA SER A 46 4.75 17.90 -15.34
C SER A 46 6.02 17.05 -15.46
N GLU A 47 6.78 17.20 -16.55
CA GLU A 47 8.02 16.47 -16.78
C GLU A 47 9.19 17.34 -16.29
N GLU A 48 9.88 16.90 -15.23
CA GLU A 48 11.18 17.48 -14.85
C GLU A 48 12.28 17.07 -15.85
N ALA A 49 12.11 17.44 -17.12
CA ALA A 49 12.95 16.97 -18.21
C ALA A 49 14.35 17.61 -18.13
N LYS A 50 15.38 16.76 -17.99
CA LYS A 50 16.79 17.19 -17.87
C LYS A 50 17.58 17.09 -19.16
N PHE A 51 17.07 16.36 -20.14
CA PHE A 51 17.78 16.02 -21.37
C PHE A 51 16.88 16.23 -22.59
N CYS A 52 17.39 16.92 -23.61
CA CYS A 52 16.64 17.17 -24.84
C CYS A 52 16.51 15.94 -25.75
N SER A 53 17.26 14.87 -25.47
CA SER A 53 17.25 13.64 -26.27
C SER A 53 17.79 12.46 -25.47
N ARG A 54 17.46 11.24 -25.91
CA ARG A 54 18.00 10.00 -25.36
C ARG A 54 19.53 9.91 -25.49
N LYS A 55 20.10 10.49 -26.56
CA LYS A 55 21.55 10.61 -26.74
C LYS A 55 22.19 11.44 -25.63
N CYS A 56 21.62 12.60 -25.30
CA CYS A 56 22.10 13.44 -24.20
C CYS A 56 21.98 12.78 -22.83
N TYR A 57 20.92 12.01 -22.60
CA TYR A 57 20.78 11.19 -21.40
C TYR A 57 21.92 10.18 -21.26
N TYR A 58 22.20 9.37 -22.29
CA TYR A 58 23.26 8.37 -22.22
C TYR A 58 24.66 8.97 -22.09
N GLN A 59 24.95 10.07 -22.79
CA GLN A 59 26.19 10.81 -22.60
C GLN A 59 26.38 11.27 -21.14
N SER A 60 25.31 11.72 -20.48
CA SER A 60 25.37 12.07 -19.05
C SER A 60 25.60 10.85 -18.16
N ILE A 61 25.05 9.69 -18.51
CA ILE A 61 25.27 8.45 -17.75
C ILE A 61 26.71 7.96 -17.93
N GLU A 62 27.26 8.02 -19.14
CA GLU A 62 28.65 7.67 -19.43
C GLU A 62 29.62 8.53 -18.62
N GLN A 63 29.39 9.84 -18.52
CA GLN A 63 30.19 10.74 -17.68
C GLN A 63 30.07 10.46 -16.17
N GLN A 64 28.94 9.87 -15.73
CA GLN A 64 28.69 9.52 -14.33
C GLN A 64 29.10 8.08 -13.99
N THR A 65 29.52 7.29 -14.98
CA THR A 65 29.91 5.89 -14.83
C THR A 65 31.36 5.68 -15.27
N GLY A 66 31.90 4.49 -15.04
CA GLY A 66 33.30 4.19 -15.35
C GLY A 66 34.28 4.72 -14.30
N GLU A 67 35.58 4.56 -14.60
CA GLU A 67 36.67 4.78 -13.64
C GLU A 67 36.90 6.26 -13.32
N ASN A 68 36.53 7.12 -14.26
CA ASN A 68 36.68 8.58 -14.14
C ASN A 68 35.50 9.24 -13.39
N ALA A 69 34.45 8.49 -13.04
CA ALA A 69 33.32 9.06 -12.31
C ALA A 69 33.74 9.45 -10.89
N ARG A 70 33.34 10.63 -10.41
CA ARG A 70 33.64 11.12 -9.05
C ARG A 70 33.25 10.13 -7.94
N ASN A 71 32.20 9.33 -8.17
CA ASN A 71 31.69 8.34 -7.23
C ASN A 71 32.20 6.91 -7.52
N TRP A 72 33.16 6.74 -8.42
CA TRP A 72 33.75 5.44 -8.71
C TRP A 72 34.54 4.93 -7.50
N LYS A 73 34.24 3.70 -7.09
CA LYS A 73 34.86 3.05 -5.91
C LYS A 73 35.76 1.87 -6.32
N GLY A 74 36.48 1.99 -7.44
CA GLY A 74 37.44 0.97 -7.90
C GLY A 74 36.83 -0.20 -8.71
N GLY A 75 35.68 0.01 -9.35
CA GLY A 75 35.01 -1.01 -10.16
C GLY A 75 34.44 -2.18 -9.36
N ARG A 76 33.85 -3.17 -10.04
CA ARG A 76 33.54 -4.45 -9.38
C ARG A 76 34.87 -5.20 -9.25
N SER A 77 35.44 -5.25 -8.06
CA SER A 77 36.52 -6.19 -7.76
C SER A 77 36.05 -7.61 -8.13
N THR A 78 36.59 -8.14 -9.22
CA THR A 78 36.35 -9.52 -9.69
C THR A 78 36.93 -10.56 -8.72
N ASN A 79 37.78 -10.10 -7.80
CA ASN A 79 38.41 -10.89 -6.75
C ASN A 79 37.68 -10.82 -5.40
N ASN A 80 36.44 -10.34 -5.36
CA ASN A 80 35.65 -10.43 -4.14
C ASN A 80 35.46 -11.91 -3.79
N LYS A 81 36.00 -12.31 -2.64
CA LYS A 81 35.82 -13.64 -2.05
C LYS A 81 34.88 -13.51 -0.85
N CYS A 82 33.96 -14.45 -0.71
CA CYS A 82 33.12 -14.56 0.47
C CYS A 82 33.99 -14.64 1.73
N ILE A 83 33.74 -13.80 2.74
CA ILE A 83 34.55 -13.80 3.97
C ILE A 83 34.54 -15.16 4.68
N ASP A 84 33.45 -15.93 4.55
CA ASP A 84 33.29 -17.24 5.21
C ASP A 84 33.85 -18.40 4.40
N CYS A 85 33.39 -18.58 3.16
CA CYS A 85 33.71 -19.77 2.36
C CYS A 85 34.72 -19.52 1.26
N LYS A 86 35.25 -18.29 1.17
CA LYS A 86 36.28 -17.83 0.22
C LYS A 86 35.94 -18.00 -1.27
N LYS A 87 34.74 -18.48 -1.62
CA LYS A 87 34.24 -18.54 -3.00
C LYS A 87 34.13 -17.14 -3.60
N GLY A 88 34.50 -17.01 -4.88
CA GLY A 88 34.31 -15.79 -5.66
C GLY A 88 32.84 -15.36 -5.68
N ILE A 89 32.60 -14.06 -5.57
CA ILE A 89 31.26 -13.46 -5.58
C ILE A 89 31.23 -12.27 -6.53
N SER A 90 30.19 -12.18 -7.35
CA SER A 90 30.06 -11.18 -8.41
C SER A 90 29.55 -9.80 -7.95
N PHE A 91 29.26 -9.65 -6.65
CA PHE A 91 28.63 -8.48 -6.07
C PHE A 91 29.47 -7.84 -4.97
N ALA A 92 29.18 -6.58 -4.64
CA ALA A 92 29.80 -5.83 -3.53
C ALA A 92 29.47 -6.39 -2.12
N SER A 93 28.78 -7.54 -2.03
CA SER A 93 28.50 -8.20 -0.76
C SER A 93 29.79 -8.76 -0.16
N LYS A 94 29.91 -8.78 1.17
CA LYS A 94 31.03 -9.45 1.86
C LYS A 94 30.91 -10.97 1.93
N ARG A 95 29.72 -11.53 1.65
CA ARG A 95 29.37 -12.96 1.81
C ARG A 95 28.64 -13.47 0.58
N CYS A 96 28.87 -14.72 0.18
CA CYS A 96 28.07 -15.36 -0.86
C CYS A 96 26.64 -15.63 -0.37
N LYS A 97 25.68 -15.79 -1.29
CA LYS A 97 24.27 -16.05 -0.98
C LYS A 97 24.10 -17.20 0.04
N LYS A 98 24.81 -18.31 -0.16
CA LYS A 98 24.75 -19.47 0.75
C LYS A 98 25.18 -19.12 2.19
N CYS A 99 26.25 -18.35 2.36
CA CYS A 99 26.74 -17.99 3.69
C CYS A 99 25.95 -16.83 4.32
N ALA A 100 25.46 -15.88 3.53
CA ALA A 100 24.58 -14.82 4.01
C ALA A 100 23.26 -15.38 4.56
N VAL A 101 22.67 -16.36 3.86
CA VAL A 101 21.44 -17.05 4.32
C VAL A 101 21.68 -17.81 5.63
N LYS A 102 22.88 -18.38 5.85
CA LYS A 102 23.24 -19.05 7.11
C LYS A 102 23.31 -18.10 8.32
N LEU A 103 23.76 -16.86 8.11
CA LEU A 103 23.83 -15.85 9.18
C LEU A 103 22.50 -15.18 9.47
N MET A 104 21.66 -15.05 8.45
CA MET A 104 20.34 -14.46 8.58
C MET A 104 19.29 -15.52 8.27
N PRO A 105 19.26 -16.67 8.99
CA PRO A 105 18.24 -17.69 8.74
C PRO A 105 16.87 -17.07 8.97
N HIS A 106 16.76 -16.15 9.94
CA HIS A 106 15.57 -15.36 10.18
C HIS A 106 15.08 -14.62 8.93
N MET A 107 15.93 -14.05 8.06
CA MET A 107 15.46 -13.35 6.85
C MET A 107 14.80 -14.25 5.81
N PHE A 108 15.12 -15.55 5.78
CA PHE A 108 14.71 -16.47 4.71
C PHE A 108 13.79 -17.60 5.17
N ILE A 109 13.52 -17.71 6.48
CA ILE A 109 12.48 -18.62 7.00
C ILE A 109 11.11 -18.01 6.64
N LYS A 110 10.46 -18.58 5.62
CA LYS A 110 9.09 -18.25 5.18
C LYS A 110 8.02 -18.42 6.29
N ASN A 111 8.40 -18.95 7.45
CA ASN A 111 7.55 -19.15 8.62
C ASN A 111 8.21 -18.57 9.87
N ARG A 112 8.36 -17.24 9.98
CA ARG A 112 8.81 -16.63 11.24
C ARG A 112 7.66 -16.65 12.25
N PRO A 113 7.65 -17.53 13.26
CA PRO A 113 6.51 -17.67 14.16
C PRO A 113 6.29 -16.41 15.00
N TRP A 114 7.38 -15.71 15.35
CA TRP A 114 7.34 -14.47 16.14
C TRP A 114 6.81 -13.25 15.38
N LEU A 115 6.81 -13.26 14.03
CA LEU A 115 6.08 -12.25 13.24
C LEU A 115 4.56 -12.48 13.25
N ARG A 116 4.10 -13.61 13.82
CA ARG A 116 2.68 -13.99 13.90
C ARG A 116 2.13 -13.90 15.33
N THR A 117 2.81 -13.22 16.25
CA THR A 117 2.23 -12.92 17.57
C THR A 117 1.06 -11.94 17.41
N LYS A 118 0.08 -11.98 18.33
CA LYS A 118 -1.08 -11.09 18.26
C LYS A 118 -0.66 -9.62 18.32
N GLU A 119 0.41 -9.32 19.07
CA GLU A 119 0.96 -7.99 19.29
C GLU A 119 1.57 -7.43 18.00
N VAL A 120 2.29 -8.25 17.24
CA VAL A 120 2.87 -7.83 15.95
C VAL A 120 1.76 -7.57 14.92
N ILE A 121 0.76 -8.44 14.86
CA ILE A 121 -0.41 -8.27 13.98
C ILE A 121 -1.15 -6.98 14.35
N LYS A 122 -1.43 -6.76 15.64
CA LYS A 122 -2.08 -5.56 16.14
C LYS A 122 -1.28 -4.30 15.79
N LYS A 123 0.06 -4.32 15.94
CA LYS A 123 0.93 -3.18 15.58
C LYS A 123 0.92 -2.89 14.08
N ALA A 124 0.84 -3.91 13.24
CA ALA A 124 0.73 -3.75 11.79
C ALA A 124 -0.63 -3.17 11.39
N LEU A 125 -1.72 -3.69 11.97
CA LEU A 125 -3.08 -3.27 11.66
C LEU A 125 -3.42 -1.88 12.20
N ARG A 126 -2.88 -1.45 13.35
CA ARG A 126 -3.10 -0.11 13.91
C ARG A 126 -2.66 1.05 13.00
N ARG A 127 -1.74 0.78 12.07
CA ARG A 127 -1.25 1.77 11.10
C ARG A 127 -2.06 1.79 9.80
N ARG A 128 -3.00 0.86 9.65
CA ARG A 128 -3.86 0.73 8.47
C ARG A 128 -4.94 1.81 8.56
N LEU A 129 -5.05 2.62 7.52
CA LEU A 129 -6.22 3.45 7.32
C LEU A 129 -7.37 2.57 6.82
N PRO A 130 -8.63 2.84 7.21
CA PRO A 130 -9.77 2.13 6.67
C PRO A 130 -9.76 2.15 5.14
N SER A 131 -10.12 1.03 4.52
CA SER A 131 -10.28 0.94 3.06
C SER A 131 -11.51 1.73 2.59
N SER A 132 -11.61 2.05 1.30
CA SER A 132 -12.79 2.74 0.76
C SER A 132 -14.08 1.94 0.95
N LEU A 133 -14.02 0.60 0.90
CA LEU A 133 -15.17 -0.26 1.16
C LEU A 133 -15.57 -0.24 2.65
N GLU A 134 -14.59 -0.19 3.56
CA GLU A 134 -14.85 -0.06 4.99
C GLU A 134 -15.44 1.31 5.34
N VAL A 135 -14.91 2.39 4.77
CA VAL A 135 -15.49 3.73 4.95
C VAL A 135 -16.94 3.74 4.49
N ARG A 136 -17.22 3.19 3.30
CA ARG A 136 -18.59 3.08 2.80
C ARG A 136 -19.50 2.24 3.70
N PHE A 137 -19.01 1.11 4.20
CA PHE A 137 -19.81 0.29 5.11
C PHE A 137 -20.07 1.02 6.44
N GLN A 138 -19.10 1.77 6.94
CA GLN A 138 -19.28 2.63 8.11
C GLN A 138 -20.34 3.71 7.85
N GLU A 139 -20.39 4.30 6.66
CA GLU A 139 -21.46 5.25 6.29
C GLU A 139 -22.85 4.59 6.34
N ILE A 140 -22.98 3.34 5.89
CA ILE A 140 -24.24 2.57 6.01
C ILE A 140 -24.59 2.33 7.49
N ILE A 141 -23.61 1.93 8.31
CA ILE A 141 -23.79 1.75 9.75
C ILE A 141 -24.31 3.04 10.40
N ASP A 142 -23.65 4.17 10.12
CA ASP A 142 -23.96 5.47 10.72
C ASP A 142 -25.35 5.96 10.26
N LYS A 143 -25.65 5.81 8.96
CA LYS A 143 -26.92 6.22 8.34
C LYS A 143 -28.12 5.48 8.92
N TYR A 144 -28.01 4.16 9.11
CA TYR A 144 -29.10 3.32 9.59
C TYR A 144 -29.00 2.97 11.09
N GLN A 145 -28.06 3.59 11.81
CA GLN A 145 -27.81 3.36 13.24
C GLN A 145 -27.65 1.87 13.58
N LEU A 146 -26.93 1.14 12.73
CA LEU A 146 -26.75 -0.30 12.92
C LEU A 146 -25.81 -0.55 14.12
N PRO A 147 -26.04 -1.60 14.93
CA PRO A 147 -25.24 -1.86 16.12
C PRO A 147 -23.92 -2.56 15.78
N TYR A 148 -23.12 -1.97 14.90
CA TYR A 148 -21.81 -2.47 14.51
C TYR A 148 -20.73 -1.41 14.75
N LYS A 149 -19.51 -1.87 15.08
CA LYS A 149 -18.34 -0.99 15.19
C LYS A 149 -17.18 -1.51 14.36
N PHE A 150 -16.41 -0.60 13.80
CA PHE A 150 -15.16 -0.93 13.12
C PHE A 150 -14.11 -1.47 14.10
N VAL A 151 -13.51 -2.61 13.77
CA VAL A 151 -12.38 -3.23 14.47
C VAL A 151 -11.25 -3.65 13.51
N GLY A 152 -11.34 -3.27 12.24
CA GLY A 152 -10.35 -3.55 11.19
C GLY A 152 -8.93 -3.00 11.45
N ASN A 153 -8.74 -2.25 12.55
CA ASN A 153 -7.46 -1.76 13.08
C ASN A 153 -6.73 -2.74 14.01
N GLY A 154 -7.30 -3.92 14.26
CA GLY A 154 -6.71 -4.99 15.08
C GLY A 154 -7.09 -4.93 16.56
N GLU A 155 -8.15 -4.20 16.91
CA GLU A 155 -8.70 -4.21 18.27
C GLU A 155 -9.31 -5.55 18.67
N PHE A 156 -9.82 -6.32 17.70
CA PHE A 156 -10.45 -7.61 17.91
C PHE A 156 -9.76 -8.70 17.07
N LEU A 157 -9.48 -9.88 17.64
CA LEU A 157 -8.76 -10.95 16.94
C LEU A 157 -9.23 -12.34 17.41
N ILE A 158 -9.67 -13.18 16.47
CA ILE A 158 -9.97 -14.61 16.68
C ILE A 158 -8.97 -15.43 15.87
N GLU A 159 -8.17 -16.29 16.50
CA GLU A 159 -7.10 -17.08 15.85
C GLU A 159 -6.25 -16.29 14.84
N ARG A 160 -5.90 -15.04 15.20
CA ARG A 160 -5.11 -14.10 14.35
C ARG A 160 -5.86 -13.57 13.12
N LYS A 161 -7.14 -13.86 12.98
CA LYS A 161 -8.03 -13.24 12.01
C LYS A 161 -8.67 -12.02 12.66
N ASN A 162 -8.62 -10.90 11.96
CA ASN A 162 -9.33 -9.68 12.31
C ASN A 162 -10.52 -9.54 11.35
N PRO A 163 -11.76 -9.45 11.82
CA PRO A 163 -12.86 -8.97 11.00
C PRO A 163 -12.75 -7.45 10.80
N ASP A 164 -13.55 -6.88 9.90
CA ASP A 164 -13.57 -5.43 9.70
C ASP A 164 -14.51 -4.75 10.70
N PHE A 165 -15.66 -5.37 10.98
CA PHE A 165 -16.64 -4.88 11.95
C PHE A 165 -17.14 -6.01 12.86
N ILE A 166 -17.61 -5.65 14.04
CA ILE A 166 -18.31 -6.57 14.96
C ILE A 166 -19.58 -5.93 15.50
N ASN A 167 -20.57 -6.76 15.80
CA ASN A 167 -21.79 -6.33 16.46
C ASN A 167 -21.50 -5.91 17.92
N ILE A 168 -22.19 -4.88 18.41
CA ILE A 168 -22.07 -4.33 19.77
C ILE A 168 -23.31 -4.55 20.65
N ASN A 169 -24.37 -5.18 20.14
CA ASN A 169 -25.61 -5.50 20.86
C ASN A 169 -25.54 -6.78 21.72
N GLY A 170 -24.40 -7.48 21.72
CA GLY A 170 -24.18 -8.73 22.44
C GLY A 170 -24.24 -9.99 21.57
N GLU A 171 -24.76 -9.90 20.34
CA GLU A 171 -24.69 -10.98 19.36
C GLU A 171 -23.24 -11.18 18.88
N LYS A 172 -22.83 -12.44 18.74
CA LYS A 172 -21.51 -12.80 18.21
C LYS A 172 -21.51 -12.79 16.68
N LYS A 173 -21.74 -11.61 16.10
CA LYS A 173 -21.70 -11.38 14.64
C LYS A 173 -20.50 -10.53 14.26
N ALA A 174 -19.76 -10.99 13.27
CA ALA A 174 -18.65 -10.26 12.65
C ALA A 174 -18.95 -10.00 11.17
N ILE A 175 -18.37 -8.93 10.62
CA ILE A 175 -18.53 -8.57 9.21
C ILE A 175 -17.15 -8.40 8.58
N GLU A 176 -17.01 -8.93 7.37
CA GLU A 176 -15.85 -8.73 6.51
C GLU A 176 -16.29 -8.09 5.20
N VAL A 177 -15.68 -6.95 4.86
CA VAL A 177 -15.89 -6.30 3.57
C VAL A 177 -14.67 -6.56 2.70
N TYR A 178 -14.88 -6.99 1.44
CA TYR A 178 -13.76 -7.36 0.59
C TYR A 178 -13.93 -6.90 -0.84
N ALA A 179 -12.80 -6.64 -1.50
CA ALA A 179 -12.75 -6.43 -2.93
C ALA A 179 -12.47 -7.78 -3.61
N ARG A 180 -13.38 -8.24 -4.46
CA ARG A 180 -13.36 -9.55 -5.13
C ARG A 180 -12.04 -9.77 -5.87
N ILE A 181 -11.59 -8.78 -6.65
CA ILE A 181 -10.34 -8.83 -7.42
C ILE A 181 -9.09 -9.10 -6.55
N HIS A 182 -9.08 -8.64 -5.30
CA HIS A 182 -7.96 -8.88 -4.38
C HIS A 182 -7.96 -10.30 -3.84
N LYS A 183 -9.14 -10.91 -3.66
CA LYS A 183 -9.29 -12.29 -3.20
C LYS A 183 -9.02 -13.29 -4.33
N GLU A 184 -9.48 -13.02 -5.54
CA GLU A 184 -9.20 -13.87 -6.72
C GLU A 184 -7.70 -13.94 -7.05
N LYS A 185 -6.96 -12.86 -6.79
CA LYS A 185 -5.49 -12.83 -6.98
C LYS A 185 -4.71 -13.51 -5.86
N MET A 186 -5.35 -13.96 -4.78
CA MET A 186 -4.67 -14.74 -3.75
C MET A 186 -4.27 -16.09 -4.33
N ARG A 187 -2.96 -16.37 -4.32
CA ARG A 187 -2.44 -17.62 -4.88
C ARG A 187 -2.98 -18.82 -4.09
N ASN A 188 -3.52 -19.80 -4.82
CA ASN A 188 -3.90 -21.14 -4.33
C ASN A 188 -5.16 -21.23 -3.46
N MET A 189 -6.12 -20.30 -3.57
CA MET A 189 -7.38 -20.41 -2.83
C MET A 189 -8.51 -19.71 -3.60
N SER A 190 -9.66 -20.36 -3.74
CA SER A 190 -10.86 -19.71 -4.27
C SER A 190 -11.46 -18.75 -3.23
N ILE A 191 -12.34 -17.83 -3.67
CA ILE A 191 -13.05 -16.95 -2.73
C ILE A 191 -13.88 -17.78 -1.74
N GLU A 192 -14.55 -18.83 -2.23
CA GLU A 192 -15.40 -19.67 -1.41
C GLU A 192 -14.61 -20.47 -0.38
N ASP A 193 -13.44 -21.01 -0.77
CA ASP A 193 -12.54 -21.66 0.19
C ASP A 193 -12.05 -20.68 1.27
N TRP A 194 -11.79 -19.43 0.87
CA TRP A 194 -11.39 -18.38 1.81
C TRP A 194 -12.53 -18.01 2.78
N LYS A 195 -13.76 -17.84 2.29
CA LYS A 195 -14.96 -17.60 3.12
C LYS A 195 -15.19 -18.75 4.07
N LYS A 196 -15.19 -19.98 3.57
CA LYS A 196 -15.38 -21.21 4.35
C LYS A 196 -14.35 -21.33 5.47
N GLN A 197 -13.06 -21.15 5.16
CA GLN A 197 -12.00 -21.19 6.18
C GLN A 197 -12.24 -20.15 7.28
N ARG A 198 -12.69 -18.94 6.93
CA ARG A 198 -12.98 -17.90 7.92
C ARG A 198 -14.22 -18.24 8.74
N GLN A 199 -15.28 -18.75 8.12
CA GLN A 199 -16.48 -19.20 8.80
C GLN A 199 -16.15 -20.29 9.82
N GLU A 200 -15.37 -21.31 9.44
CA GLU A 200 -14.93 -22.39 10.34
C GLU A 200 -14.17 -21.85 11.56
N ILE A 201 -13.23 -20.90 11.34
CA ILE A 201 -12.46 -20.28 12.42
C ILE A 201 -13.37 -19.50 13.38
N PHE A 202 -14.30 -18.69 12.88
CA PHE A 202 -15.17 -17.87 13.72
C PHE A 202 -16.23 -18.73 14.43
N ALA A 203 -16.81 -19.70 13.72
CA ALA A 203 -17.82 -20.62 14.26
C ALA A 203 -17.29 -21.42 15.45
N LYS A 204 -16.01 -21.82 15.43
CA LYS A 204 -15.34 -22.48 16.57
C LYS A 204 -15.45 -21.70 17.89
N TYR A 205 -15.60 -20.38 17.84
CA TYR A 205 -15.74 -19.50 19.02
C TYR A 205 -17.18 -19.00 19.22
N GLY A 206 -18.13 -19.58 18.50
CA GLY A 206 -19.55 -19.21 18.49
C GLY A 206 -19.83 -17.89 17.77
N TRP A 207 -18.96 -17.46 16.85
CA TRP A 207 -19.17 -16.28 16.04
C TRP A 207 -19.69 -16.64 14.65
N GLU A 208 -20.70 -15.90 14.21
CA GLU A 208 -21.15 -15.86 12.82
C GLU A 208 -20.36 -14.76 12.08
N ILE A 209 -19.94 -15.02 10.85
CA ILE A 209 -19.26 -14.03 10.01
C ILE A 209 -20.00 -13.85 8.68
N ILE A 210 -20.33 -12.60 8.39
CA ILE A 210 -21.06 -12.17 7.18
C ILE A 210 -20.06 -11.47 6.26
N PHE A 211 -20.17 -11.73 4.96
CA PHE A 211 -19.28 -11.16 3.95
C PHE A 211 -20.06 -10.23 3.04
N PHE A 212 -19.48 -9.09 2.70
CA PHE A 212 -19.98 -8.21 1.64
C PHE A 212 -18.86 -7.91 0.65
N ASP A 213 -19.13 -8.10 -0.64
CA ASP A 213 -18.27 -7.64 -1.71
C ASP A 213 -18.60 -6.21 -2.17
N GLU A 214 -17.77 -5.66 -3.06
CA GLU A 214 -17.96 -4.31 -3.60
C GLU A 214 -19.29 -4.11 -4.35
N VAL A 215 -19.88 -5.16 -4.92
CA VAL A 215 -21.15 -5.10 -5.66
C VAL A 215 -22.31 -5.08 -4.69
N GLU A 216 -22.28 -5.94 -3.68
CA GLU A 216 -23.31 -5.97 -2.62
C GLU A 216 -23.34 -4.64 -1.85
N LEU A 217 -22.18 -4.05 -1.56
CA LEU A 217 -22.09 -2.73 -0.93
C LEU A 217 -22.61 -1.58 -1.79
N ASN A 218 -22.77 -1.78 -3.10
CA ASN A 218 -23.44 -0.78 -3.95
C ASN A 218 -24.95 -0.71 -3.73
N ASN A 219 -25.54 -1.77 -3.17
CA ASN A 219 -26.97 -1.87 -2.92
C ASN A 219 -27.23 -1.91 -1.41
N GLU A 220 -27.49 -0.74 -0.81
CA GLU A 220 -27.74 -0.62 0.63
C GLU A 220 -28.92 -1.50 1.10
N ASP A 221 -29.97 -1.65 0.29
CA ASP A 221 -31.12 -2.49 0.63
C ASP A 221 -30.74 -3.98 0.71
N SER A 222 -29.83 -4.43 -0.16
CA SER A 222 -29.28 -5.78 -0.10
C SER A 222 -28.52 -6.01 1.21
N VAL A 223 -27.66 -5.06 1.59
CA VAL A 223 -26.93 -5.10 2.87
C VAL A 223 -27.90 -5.18 4.05
N LEU A 224 -28.92 -4.31 4.09
CA LEU A 224 -29.90 -4.28 5.17
C LEU A 224 -30.73 -5.56 5.23
N THR A 225 -31.08 -6.14 4.08
CA THR A 225 -31.84 -7.40 4.02
C THR A 225 -31.05 -8.53 4.66
N VAL A 226 -29.77 -8.67 4.29
CA VAL A 226 -28.87 -9.68 4.87
C VAL A 226 -28.72 -9.48 6.39
N LEU A 227 -28.50 -8.24 6.84
CA LEU A 227 -28.30 -7.94 8.27
C LEU A 227 -29.55 -8.14 9.14
N LYS A 228 -30.75 -7.96 8.57
CA LYS A 228 -32.04 -8.22 9.25
C LYS A 228 -32.41 -9.72 9.31
N GLY A 229 -31.60 -10.60 8.72
CA GLY A 229 -31.90 -12.03 8.64
C GLY A 229 -32.90 -12.38 7.53
N GLY A 230 -33.09 -11.48 6.55
CA GLY A 230 -33.83 -11.79 5.34
C GLY A 230 -33.02 -12.74 4.48
N TYR A 231 -33.31 -14.03 4.56
CA TYR A 231 -32.70 -15.04 3.69
C TYR A 231 -33.05 -14.75 2.22
N TYR A 232 -32.07 -14.32 1.43
CA TYR A 232 -32.10 -14.57 -0.01
C TYR A 232 -31.80 -16.06 -0.21
N ASN A 233 -32.83 -16.85 -0.45
CA ASN A 233 -32.66 -18.17 -1.05
C ASN A 233 -32.23 -17.94 -2.52
N SER A 234 -30.92 -17.83 -2.75
CA SER A 234 -30.29 -17.88 -4.08
C SER A 234 -29.92 -19.30 -4.45
#